data_AF-A0A0M9E4K1-F1
#
_entry.id   AF-A0A0M9E4K1-F1
#
_cell.length_a   1.000
_cell.length_b   1.000
_cell.length_c   1.000
_cell.angle_alpha   90.00
_cell.angle_beta   90.00
_cell.angle_gamma   90.00
#
_symmetry.space_group_name_H-M   'P 1'
#
loop_
_entity.id
_entity.type
_entity.pdbx_description
1 polymer ?
#
loop_
_entity_poly.entity_id
_entity_poly.type
_entity_poly.pdbx_seq_one_letter_code
_entity_poly.pdbx_strand_id
1 'polypeptide(L)'
;MSTLLDPKTRASSVRGCDDFQKSLDKAVDFLKEACNRDPHYLPSKINLAAAMILSKDYHAAISTLKGLTDHPSVESNRSISHYLMGKEMDVDLFDKSHKTFLNLIKQYSHYAPAYYNLGRLYYERGEYSIAETHWLNYLKYSPYGIYADNIRKTFNISENLHHQKKQDVFIDPPLIPLGEMTAKTEKELESFNKKEYEIDYMPVIIYSFKGYRVLVLDWEVVCVEGPIGKDLSVDQLLRDYGKPHDIFENGQNETFVFKKFAVDLQNGEIRKMTYF
;
A
#
# COMPACT_ATOMS: atom_id res chain seq x y z
N MET A 1 2.83 -2.64 -3.39
CA MET A 1 1.47 -2.07 -3.58
C MET A 1 1.10 -2.20 -5.06
N SER A 2 -0.07 -2.73 -5.42
CA SER A 2 -0.53 -2.68 -6.82
C SER A 2 -1.14 -1.31 -7.10
N THR A 3 -0.83 -0.72 -8.24
CA THR A 3 -1.57 0.46 -8.69
C THR A 3 -2.98 0.02 -9.13
N LEU A 4 -3.96 0.88 -8.89
CA LEU A 4 -5.31 0.71 -9.44
C LEU A 4 -5.44 1.55 -10.70
N LEU A 5 -6.24 1.08 -11.66
CA LEU A 5 -6.60 1.80 -12.86
C LEU A 5 -7.59 2.91 -12.49
N ASP A 6 -7.16 3.91 -11.73
CA ASP A 6 -7.98 5.07 -11.43
C ASP A 6 -7.20 6.38 -11.53
N PRO A 7 -7.52 7.23 -12.51
CA PRO A 7 -7.04 8.60 -12.55
C PRO A 7 -7.80 9.56 -11.62
N LYS A 8 -8.94 9.17 -11.01
CA LYS A 8 -9.86 10.07 -10.28
C LYS A 8 -9.73 10.05 -8.74
N THR A 9 -8.60 9.63 -8.18
CA THR A 9 -8.34 9.73 -6.72
C THR A 9 -8.03 11.18 -6.27
N ARG A 10 -7.67 11.43 -5.00
CA ARG A 10 -7.12 12.73 -4.51
C ARG A 10 -5.98 13.24 -5.40
N ALA A 11 -5.29 12.33 -6.06
CA ALA A 11 -4.29 12.67 -7.04
C ALA A 11 -4.89 13.41 -8.25
N SER A 12 -6.17 13.29 -8.61
CA SER A 12 -6.78 14.02 -9.74
C SER A 12 -6.73 15.55 -9.61
N SER A 13 -6.76 16.10 -8.40
CA SER A 13 -6.65 17.54 -8.17
C SER A 13 -5.21 18.06 -8.18
N VAL A 14 -4.22 17.16 -8.17
CA VAL A 14 -2.77 17.49 -8.16
C VAL A 14 -2.00 16.82 -9.30
N ARG A 15 -2.60 15.89 -10.05
CA ARG A 15 -2.01 15.20 -11.19
C ARG A 15 -1.84 16.21 -12.31
N GLY A 16 -0.59 16.50 -12.63
CA GLY A 16 -0.22 17.53 -13.60
C GLY A 16 0.21 18.86 -12.98
N CYS A 17 0.20 19.01 -11.65
CA CYS A 17 0.98 20.08 -11.02
C CYS A 17 2.46 19.68 -10.94
N ASP A 18 3.34 20.67 -11.07
CA ASP A 18 4.78 20.45 -11.08
C ASP A 18 5.28 19.72 -9.83
N ASP A 19 4.69 19.99 -8.67
CA ASP A 19 5.10 19.39 -7.40
C ASP A 19 4.73 17.91 -7.30
N PHE A 20 3.60 17.50 -7.88
CA PHE A 20 3.23 16.08 -7.97
C PHE A 20 4.19 15.35 -8.90
N GLN A 21 4.50 15.94 -10.07
CA GLN A 21 5.42 15.31 -11.01
C GLN A 21 6.83 15.18 -10.41
N LYS A 22 7.34 16.24 -9.77
CA LYS A 22 8.63 16.20 -9.04
C LYS A 22 8.65 15.12 -7.96
N SER A 23 7.56 14.99 -7.20
CA SER A 23 7.46 13.96 -6.15
C SER A 23 7.43 12.55 -6.73
N LEU A 24 6.75 12.37 -7.86
CA LEU A 24 6.69 11.11 -8.58
C LEU A 24 8.04 10.72 -9.18
N ASP A 25 8.77 11.68 -9.76
CA ASP A 25 10.12 11.47 -10.30
C ASP A 25 11.08 11.03 -9.18
N LYS A 26 11.07 11.73 -8.03
CA LYS A 26 11.84 11.31 -6.84
C LYS A 26 11.48 9.91 -6.37
N ALA A 27 10.19 9.57 -6.33
CA ALA A 27 9.75 8.24 -5.93
C ALA A 27 10.29 7.17 -6.90
N VAL A 28 10.26 7.43 -8.21
CA VAL A 28 10.86 6.53 -9.21
C VAL A 28 12.36 6.35 -8.97
N ASP A 29 13.09 7.43 -8.69
CA ASP A 29 14.54 7.36 -8.47
C ASP A 29 14.89 6.57 -7.20
N PHE A 30 14.23 6.82 -6.08
CA PHE A 30 14.42 6.03 -4.87
C PHE A 30 14.07 4.55 -5.06
N LEU A 31 13.02 4.26 -5.83
CA LEU A 31 12.61 2.88 -6.12
C LEU A 31 13.58 2.16 -7.08
N LYS A 32 14.20 2.88 -8.02
CA LYS A 32 15.30 2.34 -8.83
C LYS A 32 16.49 2.01 -7.94
N GLU A 33 16.87 2.89 -7.03
CA GLU A 33 17.98 2.64 -6.11
C GLU A 33 17.68 1.46 -5.18
N ALA A 34 16.44 1.35 -4.67
CA ALA A 34 16.01 0.18 -3.90
C ALA A 34 16.13 -1.13 -4.70
N CYS A 35 15.80 -1.12 -6.00
CA CYS A 35 15.99 -2.28 -6.88
C CYS A 35 17.47 -2.59 -7.15
N ASN A 36 18.33 -1.57 -7.22
CA ASN A 36 19.78 -1.76 -7.40
C ASN A 36 20.42 -2.37 -6.16
N ARG A 37 19.99 -1.93 -4.97
CA ARG A 37 20.50 -2.39 -3.67
C ARG A 37 20.04 -3.81 -3.34
N ASP A 38 18.79 -4.14 -3.64
CA ASP A 38 18.27 -5.51 -3.53
C ASP A 38 17.53 -5.92 -4.80
N PRO A 39 18.23 -6.53 -5.76
CA PRO A 39 17.64 -7.03 -7.01
C PRO A 39 16.60 -8.13 -6.83
N HIS A 40 16.50 -8.75 -5.64
CA HIS A 40 15.54 -9.81 -5.34
C HIS A 40 14.35 -9.32 -4.51
N TYR A 41 14.37 -8.08 -4.02
CA TYR A 41 13.26 -7.48 -3.29
C TYR A 41 12.07 -7.19 -4.23
N LEU A 42 11.19 -8.17 -4.38
CA LEU A 42 10.01 -8.07 -5.24
C LEU A 42 9.14 -6.81 -4.98
N PRO A 43 8.92 -6.37 -3.72
CA PRO A 43 8.14 -5.16 -3.46
C PRO A 43 8.72 -3.88 -4.09
N SER A 44 10.05 -3.69 -4.17
CA SER A 44 10.61 -2.50 -4.83
C SER A 44 10.32 -2.50 -6.32
N LYS A 45 10.44 -3.64 -7.01
CA LYS A 45 10.09 -3.75 -8.44
C LYS A 45 8.62 -3.51 -8.72
N ILE A 46 7.74 -4.05 -7.87
CA ILE A 46 6.28 -3.82 -7.97
C ILE A 46 5.98 -2.33 -7.79
N ASN A 47 6.56 -1.69 -6.76
CA ASN A 47 6.35 -0.28 -6.48
C ASN A 47 6.96 0.62 -7.57
N LEU A 48 8.12 0.25 -8.12
CA LEU A 48 8.75 0.96 -9.23
C LEU A 48 7.85 0.93 -10.47
N ALA A 49 7.34 -0.24 -10.83
CA ALA A 49 6.41 -0.37 -11.95
C ALA A 49 5.11 0.41 -11.70
N ALA A 50 4.60 0.41 -10.46
CA ALA A 50 3.46 1.22 -10.06
C ALA A 50 3.69 2.72 -10.26
N ALA A 51 4.86 3.23 -9.87
CA ALA A 51 5.25 4.63 -10.07
C ALA A 51 5.46 4.97 -11.56
N MET A 52 6.05 4.06 -12.34
CA MET A 52 6.20 4.21 -13.79
C MET A 52 4.85 4.26 -14.51
N ILE A 53 3.87 3.43 -14.11
CA ILE A 53 2.49 3.51 -14.63
C ILE A 53 1.88 4.89 -14.36
N LEU A 54 2.06 5.44 -13.16
CA LEU A 54 1.58 6.77 -12.81
C LEU A 54 2.28 7.87 -13.62
N SER A 55 3.55 7.65 -13.95
CA SER A 55 4.38 8.54 -14.80
C SER A 55 4.11 8.35 -16.30
N LYS A 56 3.19 7.45 -16.66
CA LYS A 56 2.87 7.02 -18.04
C LYS A 56 4.02 6.33 -18.79
N ASP A 57 5.08 5.92 -18.10
CA ASP A 57 6.13 5.11 -18.68
C ASP A 57 5.74 3.62 -18.65
N TYR A 58 4.75 3.26 -19.46
CA TYR A 58 4.18 1.92 -19.50
C TYR A 58 5.19 0.88 -20.01
N HIS A 59 6.08 1.28 -20.92
CA HIS A 59 7.13 0.41 -21.43
C HIS A 59 8.15 0.05 -20.34
N ALA A 60 8.63 1.03 -19.55
CA ALA A 60 9.54 0.75 -18.45
C ALA A 60 8.85 -0.06 -17.34
N ALA A 61 7.56 0.19 -17.06
CA ALA A 61 6.81 -0.63 -16.10
C ALA A 61 6.74 -2.11 -16.52
N ILE A 62 6.44 -2.39 -17.80
CA ILE A 62 6.42 -3.76 -18.35
C ILE A 62 7.82 -4.39 -18.27
N SER A 63 8.86 -3.64 -18.63
CA SER A 63 10.26 -4.11 -18.60
C SER A 63 10.71 -4.45 -17.18
N THR A 64 10.41 -3.59 -16.20
CA THR A 64 10.74 -3.77 -14.78
C THR A 64 10.13 -5.06 -14.21
N LEU A 65 8.94 -5.43 -14.69
CA LEU A 65 8.23 -6.65 -14.27
C LEU A 65 8.55 -7.88 -15.12
N LYS A 66 9.40 -7.77 -16.14
CA LYS A 66 9.71 -8.88 -17.05
C LYS A 66 10.36 -10.03 -16.30
N GLY A 67 9.85 -11.25 -16.52
CA GLY A 67 10.36 -12.46 -15.88
C GLY A 67 9.89 -12.67 -14.43
N LEU A 68 9.16 -11.73 -13.83
CA LEU A 68 8.51 -11.92 -12.54
C LEU A 68 7.13 -12.58 -12.75
N THR A 69 6.85 -13.65 -12.01
CA THR A 69 5.60 -14.42 -12.08
C THR A 69 5.04 -14.69 -10.67
N ASP A 70 3.87 -15.32 -10.60
CA ASP A 70 3.28 -15.87 -9.37
C ASP A 70 2.99 -14.86 -8.25
N HIS A 71 2.79 -13.60 -8.61
CA HIS A 71 2.40 -12.56 -7.65
C HIS A 71 1.27 -11.68 -8.23
N PRO A 72 0.14 -11.52 -7.54
CA PRO A 72 -1.05 -10.85 -8.09
C PRO A 72 -0.78 -9.39 -8.49
N SER A 73 0.02 -8.66 -7.71
CA SER A 73 0.42 -7.28 -8.04
C SER A 73 1.31 -7.16 -9.28
N VAL A 74 2.12 -8.17 -9.59
CA VAL A 74 2.95 -8.18 -10.81
C VAL A 74 2.06 -8.31 -12.03
N GLU A 75 1.16 -9.30 -12.03
CA GLU A 75 0.22 -9.53 -13.13
C GLU A 75 -0.77 -8.38 -13.28
N SER A 76 -1.24 -7.81 -12.16
CA SER A 76 -2.10 -6.63 -12.13
C SER A 76 -1.40 -5.42 -12.78
N ASN A 77 -0.21 -5.03 -12.30
CA ASN A 77 0.52 -3.89 -12.85
C ASN A 77 0.89 -4.10 -14.33
N ARG A 78 1.29 -5.33 -14.73
CA ARG A 78 1.56 -5.68 -16.14
C ARG A 78 0.30 -5.52 -17.01
N SER A 79 -0.85 -5.97 -16.52
CA SER A 79 -2.16 -5.85 -17.20
C SER A 79 -2.57 -4.38 -17.38
N ILE A 80 -2.42 -3.57 -16.33
CA ILE A 80 -2.69 -2.12 -16.37
C ILE A 80 -1.77 -1.44 -17.38
N SER A 81 -0.46 -1.73 -17.32
CA SER A 81 0.53 -1.13 -18.22
C SER A 81 0.22 -1.44 -19.68
N HIS A 82 -0.08 -2.71 -20.00
CA HIS A 82 -0.49 -3.08 -21.35
C HIS A 82 -1.77 -2.38 -21.79
N TYR A 83 -2.80 -2.35 -20.94
CA TYR A 83 -4.07 -1.68 -21.28
C TYR A 83 -3.87 -0.20 -21.60
N LEU A 84 -3.15 0.52 -20.74
CA LEU A 84 -2.92 1.96 -20.90
C LEU A 84 -2.02 2.26 -22.11
N MET A 85 -0.98 1.46 -22.34
CA MET A 85 -0.15 1.54 -23.55
C MET A 85 -0.97 1.29 -24.81
N GLY A 86 -1.88 0.30 -24.78
CA GLY A 86 -2.82 0.04 -25.88
C GLY A 86 -3.68 1.27 -26.18
N LYS A 87 -4.22 1.94 -25.16
CA LYS A 87 -4.98 3.19 -25.34
C LYS A 87 -4.15 4.31 -25.98
N GLU A 88 -2.88 4.47 -25.63
CA GLU A 88 -2.00 5.46 -26.27
C GLU A 88 -1.71 5.13 -27.74
N MET A 89 -1.74 3.84 -28.08
CA MET A 89 -1.52 3.34 -29.44
C MET A 89 -2.82 3.15 -30.25
N ASP A 90 -3.97 3.52 -29.70
CA ASP A 90 -5.31 3.25 -30.28
C ASP A 90 -5.56 1.76 -30.56
N VAL A 91 -5.04 0.89 -29.68
CA VAL A 91 -5.24 -0.56 -29.71
C VAL A 91 -6.11 -0.98 -28.54
N ASP A 92 -7.23 -1.63 -28.86
CA ASP A 92 -8.15 -2.16 -27.87
C ASP A 92 -7.59 -3.43 -27.20
N LEU A 93 -7.16 -3.28 -25.94
CA LEU A 93 -6.66 -4.37 -25.10
C LEU A 93 -7.62 -4.74 -23.96
N PHE A 94 -8.90 -4.36 -24.06
CA PHE A 94 -9.90 -4.64 -23.04
C PHE A 94 -10.00 -6.14 -22.73
N ASP A 95 -10.20 -7.00 -23.73
CA ASP A 95 -10.42 -8.44 -23.51
C ASP A 95 -9.21 -9.10 -22.83
N LYS A 96 -8.00 -8.68 -23.21
CA LYS A 96 -6.76 -9.18 -22.63
C LYS A 96 -6.68 -8.84 -21.15
N SER A 97 -6.89 -7.57 -20.79
CA SER A 97 -6.81 -7.12 -19.40
C SER A 97 -7.97 -7.65 -18.56
N HIS A 98 -9.17 -7.72 -19.13
CA HIS A 98 -10.35 -8.33 -18.52
C HIS A 98 -10.07 -9.81 -18.14
N LYS A 99 -9.55 -10.61 -19.07
CA LYS A 99 -9.18 -12.01 -18.81
C LYS A 99 -8.14 -12.13 -17.70
N THR A 100 -7.14 -11.24 -17.66
CA THR A 100 -6.13 -11.26 -16.59
C THR A 100 -6.74 -10.99 -15.23
N PHE A 101 -7.62 -9.99 -15.09
CA PHE A 101 -8.23 -9.70 -13.79
C PHE A 101 -9.23 -10.78 -13.33
N LEU A 102 -9.97 -11.40 -14.26
CA LEU A 102 -10.79 -12.56 -13.92
C LEU A 102 -9.94 -13.74 -13.41
N ASN A 103 -8.80 -14.01 -14.04
CA ASN A 103 -7.87 -15.02 -13.58
C ASN A 103 -7.30 -14.69 -12.20
N LEU A 104 -6.96 -13.42 -11.95
CA LEU A 104 -6.51 -12.96 -10.63
C LEU A 104 -7.57 -13.17 -9.55
N ILE A 105 -8.84 -12.86 -9.82
CA ILE A 105 -9.93 -13.15 -8.87
C ILE A 105 -10.09 -14.64 -8.63
N LYS A 106 -9.98 -15.45 -9.70
CA LYS A 106 -10.10 -16.91 -9.58
C LYS A 106 -8.99 -17.52 -8.72
N GLN A 107 -7.77 -17.00 -8.82
CA GLN A 107 -6.60 -17.49 -8.07
C GLN A 107 -6.51 -16.86 -6.66
N TYR A 108 -6.87 -15.58 -6.55
CA TYR A 108 -6.75 -14.76 -5.34
C TYR A 108 -8.08 -14.04 -5.10
N SER A 109 -9.07 -14.77 -4.58
CA SER A 109 -10.45 -14.29 -4.38
C SER A 109 -10.58 -13.07 -3.45
N HIS A 110 -9.55 -12.80 -2.64
CA HIS A 110 -9.49 -11.65 -1.73
C HIS A 110 -8.69 -10.46 -2.28
N TYR A 111 -8.13 -10.58 -3.49
CA TYR A 111 -7.31 -9.53 -4.11
C TYR A 111 -8.18 -8.38 -4.63
N ALA A 112 -8.54 -7.46 -3.72
CA ALA A 112 -9.39 -6.30 -3.97
C ALA A 112 -8.99 -5.51 -5.23
N PRO A 113 -7.71 -5.23 -5.52
CA PRO A 113 -7.30 -4.50 -6.72
C PRO A 113 -7.84 -5.07 -8.05
N ALA A 114 -7.98 -6.39 -8.19
CA ALA A 114 -8.54 -6.96 -9.42
C ALA A 114 -10.03 -6.64 -9.60
N TYR A 115 -10.81 -6.65 -8.53
CA TYR A 115 -12.20 -6.20 -8.56
C TYR A 115 -12.30 -4.72 -8.92
N TYR A 116 -11.43 -3.89 -8.34
CA TYR A 116 -11.38 -2.47 -8.68
C TYR A 116 -11.13 -2.25 -10.18
N ASN A 117 -10.11 -2.91 -10.71
CA ASN A 117 -9.69 -2.73 -12.09
C ASN A 117 -10.71 -3.28 -13.09
N LEU A 118 -11.40 -4.39 -12.79
CA LEU A 118 -12.54 -4.84 -13.59
C LEU A 118 -13.68 -3.86 -13.57
N GLY A 119 -14.05 -3.36 -12.38
CA GLY A 119 -15.08 -2.34 -12.24
C GLY A 119 -14.77 -1.14 -13.13
N ARG A 120 -13.50 -0.70 -13.13
CA ARG A 120 -13.05 0.37 -14.01
C ARG A 120 -13.15 0.02 -15.49
N LEU A 121 -12.65 -1.14 -15.91
CA LEU A 121 -12.68 -1.55 -17.32
C LEU A 121 -14.12 -1.52 -17.86
N TYR A 122 -15.07 -2.08 -17.11
CA TYR A 122 -16.50 -2.03 -17.46
C TYR A 122 -17.06 -0.61 -17.45
N TYR A 123 -16.68 0.21 -16.46
CA TYR A 123 -17.09 1.61 -16.40
C TYR A 123 -16.64 2.41 -17.64
N GLU A 124 -15.41 2.20 -18.12
CA GLU A 124 -14.90 2.85 -19.34
C GLU A 124 -15.63 2.39 -20.62
N ARG A 125 -16.30 1.24 -20.58
CA ARG A 125 -17.18 0.75 -21.65
C ARG A 125 -18.63 1.21 -21.54
N GLY A 126 -18.98 1.94 -20.48
CA GLY A 126 -20.38 2.33 -20.21
C GLY A 126 -21.22 1.23 -19.56
N GLU A 127 -20.61 0.09 -19.19
CA GLU A 127 -21.29 -1.05 -18.56
C GLU A 127 -21.41 -0.83 -17.04
N TYR A 128 -22.14 0.21 -16.65
CA TYR A 128 -22.13 0.73 -15.27
C TYR A 128 -22.67 -0.27 -14.22
N SER A 129 -23.65 -1.09 -14.57
CA SER A 129 -24.19 -2.11 -13.64
C SER A 129 -23.18 -3.22 -13.33
N ILE A 130 -22.40 -3.63 -14.32
CA ILE A 130 -21.33 -4.62 -14.14
C ILE A 130 -20.18 -3.98 -13.34
N ALA A 131 -19.86 -2.71 -13.64
CA ALA A 131 -18.86 -1.96 -12.91
C ALA A 131 -19.21 -1.85 -11.41
N GLU A 132 -20.46 -1.50 -11.09
CA GLU A 132 -20.97 -1.44 -9.73
C GLU A 132 -20.81 -2.79 -9.00
N THR A 133 -21.19 -3.90 -9.65
CA THR A 133 -21.06 -5.24 -9.07
C THR A 133 -19.61 -5.55 -8.67
N HIS A 134 -18.64 -5.22 -9.52
CA HIS A 134 -17.23 -5.43 -9.20
C HIS A 134 -16.74 -4.49 -8.10
N TRP A 135 -17.17 -3.23 -8.10
CA TRP A 135 -16.79 -2.28 -7.06
C TRP A 135 -17.44 -2.54 -5.69
N LEU A 136 -18.64 -3.12 -5.64
CA LEU A 136 -19.22 -3.65 -4.41
C LEU A 136 -18.39 -4.83 -3.85
N ASN A 137 -17.87 -5.69 -4.73
CA ASN A 137 -16.93 -6.73 -4.31
C ASN A 137 -15.59 -6.15 -3.83
N TYR A 138 -15.09 -5.07 -4.45
CA TYR A 138 -13.95 -4.33 -3.92
C TYR A 138 -14.21 -3.87 -2.48
N LEU A 139 -15.35 -3.23 -2.21
CA LEU A 139 -15.72 -2.73 -0.88
C LEU A 139 -15.83 -3.84 0.18
N LYS A 140 -16.11 -5.08 -0.23
CA LYS A 140 -16.14 -6.23 0.68
C LYS A 140 -14.74 -6.51 1.27
N TYR A 141 -13.69 -6.36 0.48
CA TYR A 141 -12.32 -6.71 0.84
C TYR A 141 -11.45 -5.49 1.22
N SER A 142 -11.76 -4.31 0.66
CA SER A 142 -11.13 -3.04 0.98
C SER A 142 -12.21 -1.97 1.21
N PRO A 143 -12.84 -1.96 2.39
CA PRO A 143 -13.92 -1.05 2.72
C PRO A 143 -13.45 0.37 3.03
N TYR A 144 -12.15 0.65 3.14
CA TYR A 144 -11.66 1.97 3.53
C TYR A 144 -10.64 2.52 2.54
N GLY A 145 -10.32 3.79 2.73
CA GLY A 145 -9.38 4.49 1.88
C GLY A 145 -10.05 5.09 0.66
N ILE A 146 -9.25 5.85 -0.08
CA ILE A 146 -9.78 6.79 -1.06
C ILE A 146 -10.54 6.15 -2.21
N TYR A 147 -10.15 4.93 -2.61
CA TYR A 147 -10.84 4.18 -3.65
C TYR A 147 -12.23 3.71 -3.19
N ALA A 148 -12.34 3.29 -1.94
CA ALA A 148 -13.61 2.91 -1.34
C ALA A 148 -14.56 4.12 -1.24
N ASP A 149 -14.03 5.27 -0.79
CA ASP A 149 -14.78 6.52 -0.69
C ASP A 149 -15.27 6.99 -2.07
N ASN A 150 -14.39 6.90 -3.08
CA ASN A 150 -14.73 7.22 -4.47
C ASN A 150 -15.84 6.31 -5.01
N ILE A 151 -15.79 5.01 -4.75
CA ILE A 151 -16.85 4.07 -5.16
C ILE A 151 -18.17 4.48 -4.50
N ARG A 152 -18.19 4.66 -3.17
CA ARG A 152 -19.41 5.05 -2.45
C ARG A 152 -20.02 6.32 -3.00
N LYS A 153 -19.18 7.34 -3.25
CA LYS A 153 -19.61 8.61 -3.84
C LYS A 153 -20.17 8.43 -5.25
N THR A 154 -19.53 7.60 -6.07
CA THR A 154 -19.93 7.38 -7.47
C THR A 154 -21.30 6.71 -7.58
N PHE A 155 -21.63 5.78 -6.67
CA PHE A 155 -22.89 5.04 -6.68
C PHE A 155 -23.90 5.49 -5.61
N ASN A 156 -23.63 6.61 -4.95
CA ASN A 156 -24.47 7.14 -3.87
C ASN A 156 -24.79 6.08 -2.78
N ILE A 157 -23.82 5.25 -2.44
CA ILE A 157 -23.95 4.20 -1.43
C ILE A 157 -23.86 4.87 -0.06
N SER A 158 -24.99 4.95 0.65
CA SER A 158 -25.04 5.44 2.03
C SER A 158 -24.30 4.48 2.96
N GLU A 159 -23.35 5.00 3.72
CA GLU A 159 -22.69 4.23 4.76
C GLU A 159 -23.68 3.94 5.91
N ASN A 160 -24.01 2.67 6.12
CA ASN A 160 -24.35 2.18 7.46
C ASN A 160 -23.02 1.96 8.22
N LEU A 161 -22.24 3.03 8.39
CA LEU A 161 -21.19 3.00 9.38
C LEU A 161 -21.88 3.15 10.72
N HIS A 162 -21.90 2.09 11.52
CA HIS A 162 -21.72 2.29 12.94
C HIS A 162 -20.38 3.01 13.13
N HIS A 163 -20.40 4.33 13.06
CA HIS A 163 -19.39 5.21 13.62
C HIS A 163 -19.45 5.02 15.15
N GLN A 164 -18.99 3.87 15.64
CA GLN A 164 -18.35 3.87 16.93
C GLN A 164 -17.18 4.86 16.78
N LYS A 165 -17.19 5.94 17.56
CA LYS A 165 -16.03 6.82 17.73
C LYS A 165 -14.85 5.93 18.14
N LYS A 166 -14.08 5.49 17.17
CA LYS A 166 -12.93 4.60 17.36
C LYS A 166 -11.74 5.44 17.78
N GLN A 167 -10.93 4.87 18.66
CA GLN A 167 -9.91 5.61 19.38
C GLN A 167 -8.82 6.08 18.40
N ASP A 168 -8.69 7.40 18.20
CA ASP A 168 -7.61 8.01 17.39
C ASP A 168 -6.25 7.99 18.12
N VAL A 169 -6.28 7.72 19.43
CA VAL A 169 -5.12 7.58 20.32
C VAL A 169 -4.91 6.10 20.59
N PHE A 170 -3.73 5.61 20.26
CA PHE A 170 -3.38 4.22 20.42
C PHE A 170 -3.15 3.86 21.90
N ILE A 171 -3.63 2.68 22.32
CA ILE A 171 -3.69 2.21 23.72
C ILE A 171 -2.30 1.87 24.30
N ASP A 172 -1.29 1.69 23.44
CA ASP A 172 0.09 1.35 23.82
C ASP A 172 1.11 2.15 22.98
N PRO A 173 1.48 3.39 23.38
CA PRO A 173 2.35 4.23 22.56
C PRO A 173 3.72 3.56 22.31
N PRO A 174 4.39 3.84 21.18
CA PRO A 174 5.70 3.27 20.91
C PRO A 174 6.70 3.69 21.99
N LEU A 175 7.64 2.79 22.30
CA LEU A 175 8.72 3.05 23.27
C LEU A 175 9.49 4.33 22.94
N ILE A 176 9.68 4.58 21.64
CA ILE A 176 10.27 5.80 21.09
C ILE A 176 9.15 6.52 20.32
N PRO A 177 8.86 7.80 20.62
CA PRO A 177 7.84 8.53 19.88
C PRO A 177 8.27 8.78 18.43
N LEU A 178 7.29 8.80 17.51
CA LEU A 178 7.50 9.27 16.15
C LEU A 178 7.73 10.78 16.12
N GLY A 179 8.49 11.26 15.14
CA GLY A 179 8.78 12.68 14.92
C GLY A 179 10.26 13.05 15.13
N GLU A 180 10.53 14.32 15.35
CA GLU A 180 11.88 14.88 15.41
C GLU A 180 12.78 14.19 16.46
N MET A 181 14.04 13.95 16.09
CA MET A 181 15.08 13.49 16.99
C MET A 181 15.46 14.59 17.98
N THR A 182 14.80 14.60 19.13
CA THR A 182 15.14 15.48 20.24
C THR A 182 16.27 14.89 21.09
N ALA A 183 16.91 15.72 21.92
CA ALA A 183 17.90 15.26 22.90
C ALA A 183 17.34 14.17 23.86
N LYS A 184 16.02 14.17 24.10
CA LYS A 184 15.36 13.10 24.88
C LYS A 184 15.35 11.79 24.09
N THR A 185 14.97 11.85 22.82
CA THR A 185 14.94 10.70 21.90
C THR A 185 16.33 10.09 21.74
N GLU A 186 17.35 10.93 21.55
CA GLU A 186 18.75 10.49 21.47
C GLU A 186 19.18 9.74 22.72
N LYS A 187 18.86 10.27 23.89
CA LYS A 187 19.16 9.64 25.18
C LYS A 187 18.48 8.29 25.36
N GLU A 188 17.22 8.16 24.93
CA GLU A 188 16.49 6.88 24.97
C GLU A 188 17.11 5.84 24.02
N LEU A 189 17.70 6.29 22.91
CA LEU A 189 18.36 5.46 21.90
C LEU A 189 19.84 5.15 22.20
N GLU A 190 20.47 5.77 23.21
CA GLU A 190 21.88 5.53 23.58
C GLU A 190 22.20 4.05 23.84
N SER A 191 21.22 3.31 24.39
CA SER A 191 21.36 1.89 24.72
C SER A 191 21.10 0.95 23.53
N PHE A 192 20.66 1.48 22.39
CA PHE A 192 20.33 0.69 21.21
C PHE A 192 21.57 0.45 20.34
N ASN A 193 21.60 -0.72 19.69
CA ASN A 193 22.58 -0.96 18.65
C ASN A 193 22.24 -0.11 17.43
N LYS A 194 23.18 0.71 16.97
CA LYS A 194 23.01 1.66 15.86
C LYS A 194 23.66 1.12 14.59
N LYS A 195 22.94 1.21 13.47
CA LYS A 195 23.47 1.02 12.11
C LYS A 195 23.13 2.25 11.28
N GLU A 196 24.16 2.87 10.70
CA GLU A 196 24.00 4.05 9.85
C GLU A 196 24.23 3.69 8.39
N TYR A 197 23.42 4.30 7.55
CA TYR A 197 23.49 4.24 6.10
C TYR A 197 23.27 5.65 5.56
N GLU A 198 23.64 5.85 4.30
CA GLU A 198 23.40 7.08 3.57
C GLU A 198 22.76 6.71 2.24
N ILE A 199 21.62 7.35 1.94
CA ILE A 199 20.91 7.21 0.66
C ILE A 199 20.76 8.62 0.09
N ASP A 200 21.47 8.93 -0.99
CA ASP A 200 21.43 10.24 -1.66
C ASP A 200 21.58 11.43 -0.70
N TYR A 201 22.62 11.41 0.14
CA TYR A 201 22.90 12.41 1.18
C TYR A 201 21.89 12.48 2.33
N MET A 202 20.89 11.59 2.35
CA MET A 202 19.96 11.44 3.46
C MET A 202 20.52 10.41 4.46
N PRO A 203 20.71 10.77 5.74
CA PRO A 203 21.09 9.82 6.76
C PRO A 203 19.92 8.89 7.06
N VAL A 204 20.19 7.58 7.01
CA VAL A 204 19.25 6.53 7.38
C VAL A 204 19.85 5.77 8.55
N ILE A 205 19.23 5.87 9.72
CA ILE A 205 19.72 5.24 10.94
C ILE A 205 18.71 4.20 11.40
N ILE A 206 19.20 2.99 11.63
CA ILE A 206 18.42 1.89 12.19
C ILE A 206 18.96 1.59 13.58
N TYR A 207 18.13 1.81 14.61
CA TYR A 207 18.43 1.39 15.97
C TYR A 207 17.72 0.08 16.28
N SER A 208 18.35 -0.79 17.08
CA SER A 208 17.75 -2.06 17.50
C SER A 208 18.09 -2.42 18.94
N PHE A 209 17.08 -2.85 19.71
CA PHE A 209 17.24 -3.26 21.10
C PHE A 209 16.09 -4.16 21.55
N LYS A 210 16.38 -5.34 22.09
CA LYS A 210 15.39 -6.27 22.69
C LYS A 210 14.10 -6.46 21.86
N GLY A 211 14.24 -6.66 20.55
CA GLY A 211 13.10 -6.87 19.64
C GLY A 211 12.48 -5.58 19.07
N TYR A 212 12.90 -4.41 19.54
CA TYR A 212 12.56 -3.13 18.92
C TYR A 212 13.47 -2.83 17.74
N ARG A 213 12.91 -2.19 16.71
CA ARG A 213 13.61 -1.53 15.61
C ARG A 213 13.06 -0.12 15.44
N VAL A 214 13.94 0.84 15.31
CA VAL A 214 13.58 2.26 15.10
C VAL A 214 14.28 2.73 13.84
N LEU A 215 13.51 3.25 12.90
CA LEU A 215 14.01 3.83 11.67
C LEU A 215 13.96 5.36 11.81
N VAL A 216 15.13 5.96 11.66
CA VAL A 216 15.30 7.41 11.58
C VAL A 216 15.69 7.76 10.15
N LEU A 217 14.92 8.64 9.53
CA LEU A 217 15.21 9.23 8.22
C LEU A 217 15.34 10.73 8.41
N ASP A 218 16.44 11.32 7.94
CA ASP A 218 16.67 12.77 8.02
C ASP A 218 16.40 13.36 9.42
N TRP A 219 16.91 12.69 10.45
CA TRP A 219 16.74 13.06 11.86
C TRP A 219 15.28 13.05 12.36
N GLU A 220 14.38 12.37 11.68
CA GLU A 220 13.04 12.08 12.17
C GLU A 220 12.84 10.57 12.39
N VAL A 221 12.31 10.22 13.56
CA VAL A 221 11.80 8.88 13.84
C VAL A 221 10.52 8.67 13.02
N VAL A 222 10.65 8.01 11.89
CA VAL A 222 9.54 7.79 10.95
C VAL A 222 8.84 6.45 11.16
N CYS A 223 9.52 5.49 11.81
CA CYS A 223 8.94 4.18 12.05
C CYS A 223 9.54 3.55 13.30
N VAL A 224 8.66 3.01 14.14
CA VAL A 224 9.04 2.24 15.32
C VAL A 224 8.33 0.91 15.26
N GLU A 225 9.07 -0.15 15.51
CA GLU A 225 8.55 -1.50 15.47
C GLU A 225 8.99 -2.20 16.75
N GLY A 226 8.10 -2.98 17.37
CA GLY A 226 8.41 -3.62 18.64
C GLY A 226 7.44 -4.72 19.05
N PRO A 227 7.79 -5.46 20.11
CA PRO A 227 6.88 -6.38 20.79
C PRO A 227 5.69 -5.60 21.37
N ILE A 228 4.59 -6.31 21.62
CA ILE A 228 3.39 -5.71 22.19
C ILE A 228 3.58 -5.57 23.70
N GLY A 229 3.34 -4.39 24.27
CA GLY A 229 3.51 -4.14 25.70
C GLY A 229 2.36 -4.67 26.57
N LYS A 230 1.21 -4.98 25.96
CA LYS A 230 0.00 -5.50 26.61
C LYS A 230 -0.60 -6.65 25.81
N ASP A 231 -1.26 -7.60 26.49
CA ASP A 231 -2.04 -8.65 25.81
C ASP A 231 -3.20 -8.02 25.04
N LEU A 232 -3.05 -7.89 23.72
CA LEU A 232 -4.05 -7.34 22.82
C LEU A 232 -4.57 -8.45 21.91
N SER A 233 -5.85 -8.78 22.03
CA SER A 233 -6.52 -9.72 21.13
C SER A 233 -6.96 -9.04 19.84
N VAL A 234 -7.05 -9.82 18.76
CA VAL A 234 -7.59 -9.34 17.47
C VAL A 234 -9.01 -8.82 17.63
N ASP A 235 -9.86 -9.50 18.41
CA ASP A 235 -11.22 -9.02 18.65
C ASP A 235 -11.25 -7.67 19.37
N GLN A 236 -10.35 -7.45 20.32
CA GLN A 236 -10.23 -6.16 21.00
C GLN A 236 -9.76 -5.08 20.04
N LEU A 237 -8.72 -5.36 19.26
CA LEU A 237 -8.22 -4.47 18.21
C LEU A 237 -9.33 -4.06 17.22
N LEU A 238 -10.13 -5.02 16.76
CA LEU A 238 -11.25 -4.77 15.85
C LEU A 238 -12.41 -4.01 16.50
N ARG A 239 -12.64 -4.18 17.80
CA ARG A 239 -13.60 -3.38 18.56
C ARG A 239 -13.13 -1.93 18.71
N ASP A 240 -11.89 -1.73 19.13
CA ASP A 240 -11.37 -0.42 19.54
C ASP A 240 -11.01 0.47 18.34
N TYR A 241 -10.45 -0.13 17.28
CA TYR A 241 -9.95 0.57 16.09
C TYR A 241 -10.75 0.27 14.82
N GLY A 242 -11.62 -0.73 14.85
CA GLY A 242 -12.39 -1.15 13.69
C GLY A 242 -11.69 -2.16 12.80
N LYS A 243 -12.27 -2.37 11.62
CA LYS A 243 -11.64 -3.20 10.60
C LYS A 243 -10.38 -2.49 10.08
N PRO A 244 -9.29 -3.22 9.81
CA PRO A 244 -8.09 -2.64 9.24
C PRO A 244 -8.39 -2.01 7.87
N HIS A 245 -7.59 -1.00 7.51
CA HIS A 245 -7.63 -0.37 6.19
C HIS A 245 -7.14 -1.32 5.10
N ASP A 246 -6.15 -2.16 5.42
CA ASP A 246 -5.59 -3.16 4.51
C ASP A 246 -5.13 -4.40 5.28
N ILE A 247 -5.11 -5.54 4.59
CA ILE A 247 -4.63 -6.82 5.15
C ILE A 247 -3.64 -7.42 4.14
N PHE A 248 -2.41 -7.65 4.60
CA PHE A 248 -1.38 -8.33 3.80
C PHE A 248 -1.20 -9.75 4.30
N GLU A 249 -1.43 -10.74 3.45
CA GLU A 249 -1.26 -12.16 3.81
C GLU A 249 0.07 -12.69 3.25
N ASN A 250 0.79 -13.45 4.06
CA ASN A 250 1.99 -14.20 3.67
C ASN A 250 2.02 -15.55 4.37
N GLY A 251 1.38 -16.56 3.76
CA GLY A 251 1.27 -17.90 4.33
C GLY A 251 0.39 -17.91 5.59
N GLN A 252 0.97 -18.24 6.75
CA GLN A 252 0.29 -18.22 8.05
C GLN A 252 0.38 -16.86 8.77
N ASN A 253 1.05 -15.88 8.15
CA ASN A 253 1.21 -14.56 8.71
C ASN A 253 0.28 -13.57 8.02
N GLU A 254 -0.25 -12.64 8.78
CA GLU A 254 -1.10 -11.55 8.29
C GLU A 254 -0.61 -10.22 8.86
N THR A 255 -0.65 -9.14 8.10
CA THR A 255 -0.39 -7.80 8.61
C THR A 255 -1.65 -6.97 8.46
N PHE A 256 -2.25 -6.57 9.58
CA PHE A 256 -3.42 -5.70 9.60
C PHE A 256 -2.94 -4.26 9.69
N VAL A 257 -3.24 -3.45 8.68
CA VAL A 257 -2.80 -2.06 8.59
C VAL A 257 -3.93 -1.12 8.99
N PHE A 258 -3.66 -0.27 9.96
CA PHE A 258 -4.53 0.81 10.42
C PHE A 258 -3.95 2.16 10.00
N LYS A 259 -4.66 3.24 10.33
CA LYS A 259 -4.29 4.60 9.92
C LYS A 259 -2.89 5.06 10.38
N LYS A 260 -2.43 4.63 11.56
CA LYS A 260 -1.19 5.11 12.21
C LYS A 260 -0.29 3.98 12.73
N PHE A 261 -0.68 2.74 12.47
CA PHE A 261 0.05 1.57 12.93
C PHE A 261 -0.37 0.34 12.12
N ALA A 262 0.43 -0.70 12.18
CA ALA A 262 0.10 -2.02 11.68
C ALA A 262 0.43 -3.07 12.75
N VAL A 263 -0.27 -4.19 12.69
CA VAL A 263 0.04 -5.34 13.54
C VAL A 263 0.33 -6.57 12.69
N ASP A 264 1.38 -7.29 13.05
CA ASP A 264 1.70 -8.57 12.44
C ASP A 264 1.12 -9.69 13.30
N LEU A 265 0.36 -10.55 12.66
CA LEU A 265 -0.26 -11.74 13.20
C LEU A 265 0.49 -12.97 12.71
N GLN A 266 0.60 -13.96 13.57
CA GLN A 266 1.06 -15.30 13.24
C GLN A 266 0.09 -16.30 13.85
N ASN A 267 -0.56 -17.11 13.01
CA ASN A 267 -1.63 -18.04 13.44
C ASN A 267 -2.76 -17.34 14.22
N GLY A 268 -3.12 -16.12 13.81
CA GLY A 268 -4.17 -15.32 14.45
C GLY A 268 -3.77 -14.64 15.76
N GLU A 269 -2.54 -14.84 16.24
CA GLU A 269 -2.01 -14.14 17.42
C GLU A 269 -1.18 -12.93 16.99
N ILE A 270 -1.45 -11.79 17.61
CA ILE A 270 -0.65 -10.58 17.39
C ILE A 270 0.75 -10.82 17.97
N ARG A 271 1.79 -10.63 17.16
CA ARG A 271 3.20 -10.80 17.57
C ARG A 271 3.94 -9.49 17.68
N LYS A 272 3.59 -8.54 16.84
CA LYS A 272 4.36 -7.32 16.66
C LYS A 272 3.50 -6.15 16.27
N MET A 273 4.00 -4.97 16.59
CA MET A 273 3.40 -3.72 16.18
C MET A 273 4.41 -2.85 15.48
N THR A 274 3.94 -2.16 14.45
CA THR A 274 4.69 -1.15 13.71
C THR A 274 3.92 0.16 13.74
N TYR A 275 4.57 1.25 14.12
CA TYR A 275 4.03 2.60 14.19
C TYR A 275 4.66 3.46 13.09
N PHE A 276 3.84 4.26 12.40
CA PHE A 276 4.25 5.14 11.30
C PHE A 276 3.27 6.32 11.12
#